data_AF-A0A1Q8RNU6-F1
#
_entry.id   AF-A0A1Q8RNU6-F1
#
_cell.length_a   1.000
_cell.length_b   1.000
_cell.length_c   1.000
_cell.angle_alpha   90.00
_cell.angle_beta   90.00
_cell.angle_gamma   90.00
#
_symmetry.space_group_name_H-M   'P 1'
#
loop_
_entity.id
_entity.type
_entity.pdbx_description
1 polymer ?
#
loop_
_entity_poly.entity_id
_entity_poly.type
_entity_poly.pdbx_seq_one_letter_code
_entity_poly.pdbx_strand_id
1 'polypeptide(L)'
;MAPSFANTVQTTDSAHAEITDIATGLDRMENKALSSQRVTLSEEKSANLSKLALGAKLERALDRRMSSQDAVMRPRGKTLTEKPAQAA
;
A
#
# COMPACT_ATOMS: atom_id res chain seq x y z
N MET A 1 -49.20 0.24 4.94
CA MET A 1 -48.56 0.45 3.63
C MET A 1 -47.93 1.84 3.64
N ALA A 2 -46.60 1.94 3.66
CA ALA A 2 -45.92 3.25 3.69
C ALA A 2 -45.75 3.77 2.24
N PRO A 3 -46.06 5.04 1.93
CA PRO A 3 -45.87 5.59 0.59
C PRO A 3 -44.37 5.73 0.28
N SER A 4 -43.95 5.29 -0.90
CA SER A 4 -42.58 5.49 -1.38
C SER A 4 -42.42 6.91 -1.92
N PHE A 5 -41.44 7.64 -1.40
CA PHE A 5 -41.00 8.92 -1.94
C PHE A 5 -39.96 8.66 -3.04
N ALA A 6 -40.41 8.18 -4.20
CA ALA A 6 -39.57 8.22 -5.39
C ALA A 6 -39.48 9.69 -5.82
N ASN A 7 -38.27 10.27 -5.87
CA ASN A 7 -38.05 11.59 -6.43
C ASN A 7 -38.41 11.56 -7.93
N THR A 8 -39.64 11.93 -8.27
CA THR A 8 -40.03 12.20 -9.66
C THR A 8 -39.51 13.60 -10.02
N VAL A 9 -38.41 13.64 -10.76
CA VAL A 9 -37.93 14.88 -11.39
C VAL A 9 -38.79 15.12 -12.62
N GLN A 10 -39.56 16.21 -12.64
CA GLN A 10 -40.24 16.70 -13.84
C GLN A 10 -39.17 17.31 -14.75
N THR A 11 -38.72 16.54 -15.74
CA THR A 11 -37.71 16.94 -16.72
C THR A 11 -38.36 17.36 -18.03
N THR A 12 -37.90 18.45 -18.62
CA THR A 12 -38.20 18.82 -20.01
C THR A 12 -37.34 17.98 -20.96
N ASP A 13 -37.77 17.78 -22.21
CA ASP A 13 -37.02 16.99 -23.21
C ASP A 13 -35.55 17.44 -23.36
N SER A 14 -35.28 18.72 -23.16
CA SER A 14 -33.92 19.28 -23.15
C SER A 14 -33.03 18.73 -22.04
N ALA A 15 -33.57 18.53 -20.83
CA ALA A 15 -32.83 17.98 -19.70
C ALA A 15 -32.46 16.51 -19.93
N HIS A 16 -33.32 15.76 -20.64
CA HIS A 16 -32.99 14.39 -21.05
C HIS A 16 -31.90 14.34 -22.11
N ALA A 17 -31.95 15.24 -23.10
CA ALA A 17 -30.92 15.35 -24.14
C ALA A 17 -29.53 15.63 -23.55
N GLU A 18 -29.45 16.57 -22.60
CA GLU A 18 -28.20 16.87 -21.88
C GLU A 18 -27.67 15.67 -21.10
N ILE A 19 -28.54 14.93 -20.40
CA ILE A 19 -28.15 13.71 -19.67
C ILE A 19 -27.62 12.64 -20.63
N THR A 20 -28.25 12.47 -21.80
CA THR A 20 -27.79 11.51 -22.80
C THR A 20 -26.46 11.91 -23.44
N ASP A 21 -26.24 13.20 -23.68
CA ASP A 21 -24.97 13.70 -24.23
C ASP A 21 -23.83 13.55 -23.21
N ILE A 22 -24.09 13.80 -21.93
CA ILE A 22 -23.13 13.56 -20.85
C ILE A 22 -22.81 12.06 -20.73
N ALA A 23 -23.82 11.19 -20.74
CA ALA A 23 -23.64 9.74 -20.65
C ALA A 23 -22.80 9.21 -21.83
N THR A 24 -23.13 9.62 -23.06
CA THR A 24 -22.37 9.22 -24.25
C THR A 24 -20.96 9.80 -24.27
N GLY A 25 -20.75 11.01 -23.75
CA GLY A 25 -19.43 11.60 -23.55
C GLY A 25 -18.56 10.79 -22.58
N LEU A 26 -19.13 10.40 -21.44
CA LEU A 26 -18.46 9.57 -20.43
C LEU A 26 -18.09 8.18 -20.98
N ASP A 27 -18.99 7.54 -21.72
CA ASP A 27 -18.73 6.24 -22.36
C ASP A 27 -17.58 6.29 -23.37
N ARG A 28 -17.39 7.42 -24.06
CA ARG A 28 -16.25 7.61 -24.98
C ARG A 28 -14.95 7.92 -24.25
N MET A 29 -15.04 8.58 -23.10
CA MET A 29 -13.87 8.84 -22.24
C MET A 29 -13.40 7.58 -21.51
N GLU A 30 -14.26 6.58 -21.34
CA GLU A 30 -13.89 5.30 -20.74
C GLU A 30 -12.88 4.54 -21.62
N ASN A 31 -11.66 4.35 -21.09
CA ASN A 31 -10.66 3.51 -21.74
C ASN A 31 -10.87 2.03 -21.35
N LYS A 32 -11.69 1.32 -22.14
CA LYS A 32 -12.04 -0.10 -21.96
C LYS A 32 -10.85 -1.06 -22.06
N ALA A 33 -9.74 -0.63 -22.70
CA ALA A 33 -8.52 -1.42 -22.75
C ALA A 33 -7.79 -1.40 -21.40
N LEU A 34 -7.77 -0.25 -20.71
CA LEU A 34 -7.15 -0.12 -19.39
C LEU A 34 -7.93 -0.86 -18.30
N SER A 35 -9.26 -0.90 -18.38
CA SER A 35 -10.07 -1.68 -17.43
C SER A 35 -9.78 -3.18 -17.53
N SER A 36 -9.53 -3.67 -18.75
CA SER A 36 -9.15 -5.06 -19.01
C SER A 36 -7.70 -5.39 -18.62
N GLN A 37 -6.81 -4.40 -18.59
CA GLN A 37 -5.39 -4.57 -18.23
C GLN A 37 -5.14 -4.52 -16.72
N ARG A 38 -6.02 -3.88 -15.95
CA ARG A 38 -5.90 -3.82 -14.48
C ARG A 38 -6.19 -5.18 -13.88
N VAL A 39 -5.16 -5.84 -13.36
CA VAL A 39 -5.31 -7.08 -12.60
C VAL A 39 -5.93 -6.75 -11.24
N THR A 40 -7.19 -7.14 -11.05
CA THR A 40 -7.80 -7.22 -9.72
C THR A 40 -7.42 -8.56 -9.11
N LEU A 41 -6.63 -8.51 -8.04
CA LEU A 41 -6.19 -9.73 -7.36
C LEU A 41 -7.35 -10.27 -6.51
N SER A 42 -7.53 -11.60 -6.53
CA SER A 42 -8.37 -12.26 -5.53
C SER A 42 -7.75 -12.09 -4.14
N GLU A 43 -8.57 -12.21 -3.10
CA GLU A 43 -8.12 -12.12 -1.71
C GLU A 43 -7.00 -13.12 -1.42
N GLU A 44 -7.13 -14.34 -1.92
CA GLU A 44 -6.10 -15.38 -1.81
C GLU A 44 -4.77 -14.96 -2.46
N LYS A 45 -4.79 -14.41 -3.68
CA LYS A 45 -3.58 -13.93 -4.36
C LYS A 45 -2.93 -12.79 -3.59
N SER A 46 -3.73 -11.88 -3.03
CA SER A 46 -3.23 -10.78 -2.18
C SER A 46 -2.56 -11.30 -0.91
N ALA A 47 -3.16 -12.29 -0.25
CA ALA A 47 -2.61 -12.94 0.94
C ALA A 47 -1.28 -13.64 0.64
N ASN A 48 -1.20 -14.35 -0.49
CA ASN A 48 0.03 -15.01 -0.94
C ASN A 48 1.17 -14.02 -1.21
N LEU A 49 0.90 -12.92 -1.90
CA LEU A 49 1.89 -11.86 -2.12
C LEU A 49 2.34 -11.21 -0.80
N SER A 50 1.40 -11.00 0.13
CA SER A 50 1.72 -10.46 1.46
C SER A 50 2.62 -11.39 2.26
N LYS A 51 2.37 -12.70 2.20
CA LYS A 51 3.20 -13.73 2.84
C LYS A 51 4.62 -13.76 2.25
N LEU A 52 4.74 -13.73 0.92
CA LEU A 52 6.04 -13.67 0.23
C LEU A 52 6.82 -12.41 0.62
N ALA A 53 6.17 -11.25 0.62
CA ALA A 53 6.79 -9.99 1.01
C ALA A 53 7.26 -10.00 2.47
N LEU A 54 6.50 -10.62 3.38
CA LEU A 54 6.89 -10.78 4.78
C LEU A 54 8.14 -11.67 4.91
N GLY A 55 8.17 -12.82 4.22
CA GLY A 55 9.33 -13.71 4.20
C GLY A 55 10.60 -13.00 3.72
N ALA A 56 10.52 -12.29 2.59
CA ALA A 56 11.65 -11.53 2.06
C ALA A 56 12.12 -10.40 3.01
N LYS A 57 11.19 -9.75 3.73
CA LYS A 57 11.54 -8.76 4.77
C LYS A 57 12.27 -9.40 5.95
N LEU A 58 11.83 -10.58 6.38
CA LEU A 58 12.46 -11.33 7.45
C LEU A 58 13.88 -11.75 7.06
N GLU A 59 14.06 -12.34 5.88
CA GLU A 59 15.38 -12.73 5.36
C GLU A 59 16.33 -11.54 5.30
N ARG A 60 15.90 -10.41 4.71
CA ARG A 60 16.71 -9.18 4.68
C ARG A 60 17.08 -8.67 6.07
N ALA A 61 16.17 -8.77 7.04
CA ALA A 61 16.43 -8.36 8.41
C ALA A 61 17.44 -9.30 9.10
N LEU A 62 17.33 -10.60 8.85
CA LEU A 62 18.28 -11.60 9.31
C LEU A 62 19.66 -11.39 8.69
N ASP A 63 19.78 -11.18 7.38
CA ASP A 63 21.05 -10.91 6.71
C ASP A 63 21.78 -9.70 7.31
N ARG A 64 21.04 -8.62 7.59
CA ARG A 64 21.60 -7.44 8.29
C ARG A 64 22.07 -7.78 9.70
N ARG A 65 21.30 -8.57 10.44
CA ARG A 65 21.69 -9.01 11.79
C ARG A 65 22.91 -9.93 11.76
N MET A 66 22.97 -10.86 10.82
CA MET A 66 24.08 -11.80 10.67
C MET A 66 25.35 -11.07 10.24
N SER A 67 25.27 -10.15 9.27
CA SER A 67 26.44 -9.38 8.81
C SER A 67 26.95 -8.33 9.80
N SER A 68 26.10 -7.79 10.69
CA SER A 68 26.48 -6.74 11.65
C SER A 68 26.88 -7.25 13.04
N GLN A 69 26.62 -8.52 13.35
CA GLN A 69 26.94 -9.13 14.65
C GLN A 69 28.24 -9.91 14.65
N ASP A 70 28.86 -10.15 13.49
CA ASP A 70 30.15 -10.81 13.43
C ASP A 70 31.20 -10.00 14.18
N ALA A 71 31.76 -10.60 15.23
CA ALA A 71 32.73 -9.95 16.09
C ALA A 71 34.04 -9.69 15.31
N VAL A 72 34.30 -8.43 14.97
CA VAL A 72 35.58 -8.02 14.38
C VAL A 72 36.60 -7.83 15.50
N MET A 73 37.55 -8.76 15.61
CA MET A 73 38.71 -8.61 16.49
C MET A 73 39.51 -7.38 16.07
N ARG A 74 39.42 -6.31 16.87
CA ARG A 74 40.23 -5.09 16.67
C ARG A 74 41.45 -5.15 17.58
N PRO A 75 42.64 -4.75 17.09
CA PRO A 75 43.81 -4.62 17.95
C PRO A 75 43.47 -3.68 19.11
N ARG A 76 43.78 -4.10 20.34
CA ARG A 76 43.48 -3.32 21.55
C ARG A 76 44.20 -1.98 21.43
N GLY A 77 43.44 -0.88 21.44
CA GLY A 77 43.99 0.46 21.61
C GLY A 77 44.72 0.57 22.96
N LYS A 78 45.61 1.57 23.07
CA LYS A 78 46.40 1.86 24.28
C LYS A 78 45.54 1.71 25.53
N THR A 79 46.01 0.89 26.46
CA THR A 79 45.40 0.53 27.75
C THR A 79 44.60 1.69 28.35
N LEU A 80 43.30 1.50 28.51
CA LEU A 80 42.46 2.41 29.29
C LEU A 80 42.95 2.36 30.74
N THR A 81 43.56 3.44 31.22
CA THR A 81 43.90 3.61 32.63
C THR A 81 42.62 3.83 33.41
N GLU A 82 42.39 3.02 34.44
CA GLU A 82 41.23 3.14 35.32
C GLU A 82 41.25 4.51 36.05
N LYS A 83 40.07 5.14 36.13
CA LYS A 83 39.89 6.38 36.89
C LYS A 83 39.92 6.03 38.38
N PRO A 84 40.78 6.67 39.21
CA PRO A 84 40.85 6.33 40.63
C PRO A 84 39.53 6.67 41.33
N ALA A 85 39.04 5.73 42.13
CA ALA A 85 37.86 5.89 42.97
C ALA A 85 38.10 7.03 43.97
N GLN A 86 37.23 8.04 43.92
CA GLN A 86 37.26 9.18 44.81
C GLN A 86 36.75 8.70 46.18
N ALA A 87 37.65 8.63 47.17
CA ALA A 87 37.33 8.25 48.54
C ALA A 87 36.47 9.34 49.21
N ALA A 88 35.45 8.89 49.93
CA ALA A 88 34.50 9.69 50.70
C ALA A 88 35.12 10.33 51.95
#